data_AF-A0A974S700-F1
#
_entry.id   AF-A0A974S700-F1
#
_cell.length_a   1.000
_cell.length_b   1.000
_cell.length_c   1.000
_cell.angle_alpha   90.00
_cell.angle_beta   90.00
_cell.angle_gamma   90.00
#
_symmetry.space_group_name_H-M   'P 1'
#
loop_
_entity.id
_entity.type
_entity.pdbx_description
1 polymer ?
#
loop_
_entity_poly.entity_id
_entity_poly.type
_entity_poly.pdbx_seq_one_letter_code
_entity_poly.pdbx_strand_id
1 'polypeptide(L)'
;MNHVLAAWDLLTGAYCAFSLVSALLARMRGQGGREICAPLSDIGAATMANLGFTAETMLAGHQRPRMGNDIYGAFGRDFTTKDGQKLMLLAITPKQWSKALETLGIVAEAAAVEAELGCPSRPTRG
;
A
#
# COMPACT_ATOMS: atom_id res chain seq x y z
N MET A 1 -11.60 10.51 1.62
CA MET A 1 -10.36 11.32 1.55
C MET A 1 -10.53 12.24 0.36
N ASN A 2 -10.46 13.56 0.57
CA ASN A 2 -10.49 14.52 -0.51
C ASN A 2 -9.06 14.56 -1.10
N HIS A 3 -8.73 13.59 -1.95
CA HIS A 3 -7.43 13.60 -2.62
C HIS A 3 -7.50 14.63 -3.74
N VAL A 4 -6.88 15.78 -3.53
CA VAL A 4 -6.73 16.86 -4.55
C VAL A 4 -5.97 16.33 -5.79
N LEU A 5 -5.24 15.22 -5.64
CA LEU A 5 -4.61 14.51 -6.73
C LEU A 5 -5.63 13.65 -7.47
N ALA A 6 -5.85 13.97 -8.74
CA ALA A 6 -6.61 13.17 -9.70
C ALA A 6 -5.85 11.88 -10.08
N ALA A 7 -5.69 10.98 -9.11
CA ALA A 7 -4.84 9.79 -9.23
C ALA A 7 -5.24 8.89 -10.40
N TRP A 8 -6.55 8.75 -10.62
CA TRP A 8 -7.10 7.95 -11.72
C TRP A 8 -6.79 8.56 -13.09
N ASP A 9 -6.88 9.88 -13.22
CA ASP A 9 -6.51 10.59 -14.45
C ASP A 9 -5.02 10.47 -14.75
N LEU A 10 -4.16 10.59 -13.74
CA LEU A 10 -2.71 10.44 -13.90
C LEU A 10 -2.32 9.01 -14.31
N LEU A 11 -2.88 8.00 -13.65
CA LEU A 11 -2.65 6.60 -14.00
C LEU A 11 -3.17 6.28 -15.39
N THR A 12 -4.36 6.76 -15.74
CA THR A 12 -4.94 6.59 -17.08
C THR A 12 -4.03 7.24 -18.13
N GLY A 13 -3.53 8.45 -17.89
CA GLY A 13 -2.56 9.11 -18.76
C GLY A 13 -1.29 8.29 -18.97
N ALA A 14 -0.73 7.72 -17.90
CA ALA A 14 0.44 6.86 -17.98
C ALA A 14 0.17 5.57 -18.78
N TYR A 15 -0.96 4.90 -18.56
CA TYR A 15 -1.37 3.72 -19.32
C TYR A 15 -1.61 4.03 -20.79
N CYS A 16 -2.24 5.17 -21.11
CA CYS A 16 -2.41 5.64 -22.48
C CYS A 16 -1.08 5.89 -23.18
N ALA A 17 -0.13 6.57 -22.51
CA ALA A 17 1.19 6.83 -23.05
C ALA A 17 1.95 5.51 -23.34
N PHE A 18 1.94 4.58 -22.38
CA PHE A 18 2.56 3.27 -22.56
C PHE A 18 1.92 2.45 -23.69
N SER A 19 0.59 2.47 -23.78
CA SER A 19 -0.17 1.78 -24.83
C SER A 19 0.12 2.37 -26.21
N LEU A 20 0.23 3.70 -26.30
CA LEU A 20 0.56 4.41 -27.53
C LEU A 20 1.97 4.06 -28.02
N VAL A 21 2.98 4.07 -27.14
CA VAL A 21 4.35 3.67 -27.49
C VAL A 21 4.40 2.21 -27.92
N SER A 22 3.66 1.32 -27.24
CA SER A 22 3.56 -0.10 -27.60
C SER A 22 2.92 -0.29 -28.98
N ALA A 23 1.84 0.44 -29.28
CA ALA A 23 1.19 0.42 -30.58
C ALA A 23 2.11 0.99 -31.69
N LEU A 24 2.87 2.04 -31.39
CA LEU A 24 3.85 2.60 -32.31
C LEU A 24 4.97 1.60 -32.62
N LEU A 25 5.50 0.91 -31.61
CA LEU A 25 6.51 -0.14 -31.79
C LEU A 25 5.98 -1.29 -32.67
N ALA A 26 4.74 -1.74 -32.43
CA ALA A 26 4.08 -2.74 -33.25
C ALA A 26 3.91 -2.26 -34.70
N ARG A 27 3.49 -1.01 -34.89
CA ARG A 27 3.34 -0.40 -36.21
C ARG A 27 4.67 -0.33 -36.96
N MET A 28 5.75 0.07 -36.29
CA MET A 28 7.10 0.10 -36.88
C MET A 28 7.58 -1.28 -37.34
N ARG A 29 7.08 -2.35 -36.72
CA ARG A 29 7.33 -3.75 -37.12
C ARG A 29 6.37 -4.26 -38.20
N GLY A 30 5.61 -3.38 -38.84
CA GLY A 30 4.69 -3.74 -39.92
C GLY A 30 3.35 -4.33 -39.46
N GLN A 31 3.04 -4.31 -38.16
CA GLN A 31 1.82 -4.93 -37.62
C GLN A 31 0.57 -4.04 -37.75
N GLY A 32 0.67 -2.90 -38.44
CA GLY A 32 -0.43 -1.96 -38.65
C GLY A 32 -0.71 -1.04 -37.46
N GLY A 33 -1.68 -0.13 -37.62
CA GLY A 33 -2.16 0.74 -36.54
C GLY A 33 -3.03 0.00 -35.52
N ARG A 34 -3.28 0.65 -34.38
CA ARG A 34 -4.18 0.16 -33.33
C ARG A 34 -5.04 1.31 -32.82
N GLU A 35 -6.29 0.99 -32.50
CA GLU A 35 -7.14 1.84 -31.68
C GLU A 35 -6.91 1.45 -30.21
N ILE A 36 -6.80 2.45 -29.33
CA ILE A 36 -6.57 2.27 -27.90
C ILE A 36 -7.74 2.89 -27.16
N CYS A 37 -8.49 2.07 -26.43
CA CYS A 37 -9.54 2.52 -25.52
C CYS A 37 -9.09 2.24 -24.09
N ALA A 38 -9.05 3.28 -23.25
CA ALA A 38 -8.65 3.18 -21.85
C ALA A 38 -9.72 3.83 -20.96
N PRO A 39 -10.81 3.10 -20.62
CA PRO A 39 -11.83 3.60 -19.73
C PRO A 39 -11.26 3.86 -18.32
N LEU A 40 -11.54 5.03 -17.76
CA LEU A 40 -11.13 5.39 -16.38
C LEU A 40 -11.61 4.37 -15.34
N SER A 41 -12.81 3.81 -15.53
CA SER A 41 -13.37 2.76 -14.67
C SER A 41 -12.49 1.52 -14.62
N ASP A 42 -11.96 1.12 -15.76
CA ASP A 42 -11.23 -0.13 -15.93
C ASP A 42 -9.82 0.02 -15.37
N ILE A 43 -9.20 1.19 -15.56
CA ILE A 43 -7.93 1.54 -14.90
C ILE A 43 -8.10 1.56 -13.38
N GLY A 44 -9.19 2.15 -12.87
CA GLY A 44 -9.51 2.14 -11.45
C GLY A 44 -9.66 0.71 -10.91
N ALA A 45 -10.46 -0.12 -11.58
CA ALA A 45 -10.70 -1.50 -11.18
C ALA A 45 -9.41 -2.34 -11.21
N ALA A 46 -8.63 -2.26 -12.30
CA ALA A 46 -7.36 -2.98 -12.43
C ALA A 46 -6.35 -2.54 -11.36
N THR A 47 -6.30 -1.25 -11.04
CA THR A 47 -5.41 -0.74 -9.98
C THR A 47 -5.81 -1.27 -8.61
N MET A 48 -7.12 -1.26 -8.29
CA MET A 48 -7.60 -1.85 -7.03
C MET A 48 -7.30 -3.34 -6.92
N ALA A 49 -7.39 -4.08 -8.03
CA ALA A 49 -7.00 -5.48 -8.09
C ALA A 49 -5.49 -5.67 -7.87
N ASN A 50 -4.65 -4.87 -8.53
CA ASN A 50 -3.19 -4.91 -8.36
C ASN A 50 -2.74 -4.55 -6.94
N LEU A 51 -3.46 -3.66 -6.26
CA LEU A 51 -3.24 -3.32 -4.85
C LEU A 51 -3.76 -4.40 -3.88
N GLY A 52 -4.39 -5.47 -4.38
CA GLY A 52 -4.89 -6.57 -3.58
C GLY A 52 -6.24 -6.32 -2.91
N PHE A 53 -6.86 -5.14 -3.09
CA PHE A 53 -8.14 -4.81 -2.43
C PHE A 53 -9.27 -5.73 -2.87
N THR A 54 -9.29 -6.11 -4.15
CA THR A 54 -10.26 -7.09 -4.66
C THR A 54 -10.07 -8.45 -3.99
N ALA A 55 -8.83 -8.94 -3.89
CA ALA A 55 -8.53 -10.22 -3.25
C ALA A 55 -8.84 -10.20 -1.75
N GLU A 56 -8.48 -9.13 -1.05
CA GLU A 56 -8.78 -8.93 0.38
C GLU A 56 -10.30 -8.99 0.65
N THR A 57 -11.09 -8.29 -0.16
CA THR A 57 -12.56 -8.28 -0.02
C THR A 57 -13.16 -9.66 -0.28
N MET A 58 -12.64 -10.39 -1.28
CA MET A 58 -13.11 -11.75 -1.58
C MET A 58 -12.78 -12.75 -0.47
N LEU A 59 -11.62 -12.60 0.19
CA LEU A 59 -11.19 -13.48 1.28
C LEU A 59 -11.86 -13.14 2.62
N ALA A 60 -11.99 -11.85 2.94
CA ALA A 60 -12.59 -11.38 4.19
C ALA A 60 -14.12 -11.47 4.18
N GLY A 61 -14.75 -11.50 3.01
CA GLY A 61 -16.20 -11.51 2.84
C GLY A 61 -16.89 -10.20 3.20
N HIS A 62 -16.12 -9.15 3.50
CA HIS A 62 -16.63 -7.82 3.82
C HIS A 62 -15.74 -6.74 3.22
N GLN A 63 -16.30 -5.53 3.08
CA GLN A 63 -15.56 -4.39 2.59
C GLN A 63 -14.45 -3.98 3.56
N ARG A 64 -13.26 -3.67 3.04
CA ARG A 64 -12.13 -3.18 3.83
C ARG A 64 -12.52 -1.91 4.60
N PRO A 65 -12.34 -1.86 5.94
CA PRO A 65 -12.60 -0.66 6.70
C PRO A 65 -11.59 0.44 6.36
N ARG A 66 -11.93 1.69 6.68
CA ARG A 66 -11.01 2.81 6.46
C ARG A 66 -9.87 2.75 7.48
N MET A 67 -8.75 2.14 7.09
CA MET A 67 -7.61 1.87 7.98
C MET A 67 -6.68 3.09 8.24
N GLY A 68 -6.96 4.25 7.63
CA GLY A 68 -6.12 5.44 7.82
C GLY A 68 -4.68 5.18 7.35
N ASN A 69 -3.71 5.42 8.25
CA ASN A 69 -2.28 5.17 8.01
C ASN A 69 -1.83 3.79 8.49
N ASP A 70 -2.74 2.92 8.95
CA ASP A 70 -2.42 1.54 9.28
C ASP A 70 -2.14 0.76 7.98
N ILE A 71 -0.99 0.07 7.93
CA ILE A 71 -0.50 -0.63 6.74
C ILE A 71 -0.66 -2.13 6.93
N TYR A 72 -1.27 -2.80 5.96
CA TYR A 72 -1.44 -4.24 6.01
C TYR A 72 -0.09 -4.96 6.02
N GLY A 73 0.12 -5.87 6.98
CA GLY A 73 1.37 -6.63 7.12
C GLY A 73 2.57 -5.83 7.67
N ALA A 74 2.37 -4.59 8.11
CA ALA A 74 3.41 -3.75 8.70
C ALA A 74 2.85 -2.89 9.84
N PHE A 75 3.72 -2.34 10.69
CA PHE A 75 3.29 -1.33 11.66
C PHE A 75 3.45 0.06 11.04
N GLY A 76 2.34 0.78 10.87
CA GLY A 76 2.32 2.16 10.40
C GLY A 76 1.39 2.99 11.29
N ARG A 77 1.88 4.05 11.93
CA ARG A 77 1.04 4.90 12.78
C ARG A 77 1.54 6.33 12.86
N ASP A 78 0.61 7.27 12.96
CA ASP A 78 0.91 8.68 13.20
C ASP A 78 1.08 8.97 14.69
N PHE A 79 2.11 9.76 15.01
CA PHE A 79 2.38 10.29 16.34
C PHE A 79 2.60 11.79 16.28
N THR A 80 2.30 12.48 17.37
CA THR A 80 2.60 13.89 17.57
C THR A 80 3.73 14.00 18.59
N THR A 81 4.83 14.66 18.23
CA THR A 81 5.95 14.92 19.13
C THR A 81 5.56 15.96 20.19
N LYS A 82 6.41 16.08 21.23
CA LYS A 82 6.20 17.06 22.32
C LYS A 82 6.17 18.51 21.82
N ASP A 83 6.91 18.83 20.75
CA ASP A 83 6.94 20.13 20.09
C ASP A 83 5.83 20.30 19.02
N GLY A 84 4.88 19.36 18.94
CA GLY A 84 3.70 19.48 18.08
C GLY A 84 3.90 19.07 16.62
N GLN A 85 5.06 18.52 16.27
CA GLN A 85 5.30 18.00 14.92
C GLN A 85 4.64 16.63 14.74
N LYS A 86 4.15 16.36 13.53
CA LYS A 86 3.58 15.06 13.17
C LYS A 86 4.63 14.18 12.54
N LEU A 87 4.78 12.96 13.02
CA LEU A 87 5.64 11.93 12.45
C LEU A 87 4.82 10.66 12.18
N MET A 88 5.13 9.98 11.09
CA MET A 88 4.62 8.63 10.83
C MET A 88 5.74 7.63 11.15
N LEU A 89 5.49 6.72 12.10
CA LEU A 89 6.41 5.63 12.39
C LEU A 89 6.02 4.42 11.54
N LEU A 90 6.97 3.94 10.75
CA LEU A 90 6.79 2.80 9.86
C LEU A 90 7.83 1.71 10.15
N ALA A 91 7.36 0.54 10.57
CA ALA A 91 8.17 -0.67 10.72
C ALA A 91 7.58 -1.78 9.83
N ILE A 92 8.21 -2.00 8.68
CA ILE A 92 7.77 -2.95 7.66
C ILE A 92 8.40 -4.33 7.89
N THR A 93 9.58 -4.37 8.51
CA THR A 93 10.33 -5.61 8.76
C THR A 93 10.47 -5.89 10.25
N PRO A 94 10.61 -7.17 10.67
CA PRO A 94 10.85 -7.50 12.07
C PRO A 94 12.08 -6.79 12.66
N LYS A 95 13.13 -6.60 11.85
CA LYS A 95 14.34 -5.89 12.26
C LYS A 95 14.07 -4.39 12.51
N GLN A 96 13.25 -3.75 11.68
CA GLN A 96 12.84 -2.36 11.90
C GLN A 96 11.98 -2.25 13.16
N TRP A 97 11.09 -3.20 13.41
CA TRP A 97 10.27 -3.23 14.62
C TRP A 97 11.13 -3.33 15.88
N SER A 98 12.04 -4.31 15.96
CA SER A 98 12.93 -4.46 17.12
C SER A 98 13.76 -3.20 17.37
N LYS A 99 14.34 -2.60 16.30
CA LYS A 99 15.09 -1.35 16.44
C LYS A 99 14.23 -0.18 16.89
N ALA A 100 12.98 -0.10 16.45
CA ALA A 100 12.06 0.94 16.89
C ALA A 100 11.79 0.84 18.39
N LEU A 101 11.53 -0.36 18.90
CA LEU A 101 11.32 -0.59 20.34
C LEU A 101 12.57 -0.24 21.17
N GLU A 102 13.76 -0.64 20.69
CA GLU A 102 15.03 -0.31 21.33
C GLU A 102 15.27 1.21 21.37
N THR A 103 15.03 1.90 20.26
CA THR A 103 15.25 3.35 20.14
C THR A 103 14.28 4.16 21.00
N LEU A 104 13.04 3.68 21.12
CA LEU A 104 12.01 4.28 21.97
C LEU A 104 12.16 3.87 23.45
N GLY A 105 13.01 2.89 23.76
CA GLY A 105 13.23 2.41 25.12
C GLY A 105 12.05 1.64 25.73
N ILE A 106 11.18 1.05 24.90
CA ILE A 106 9.90 0.44 25.33
C ILE A 106 9.84 -1.08 25.13
N VAL A 107 11.00 -1.75 25.13
CA VAL A 107 11.11 -3.18 24.84
C VAL A 107 10.36 -4.03 25.88
N ALA A 108 10.44 -3.65 27.17
CA ALA A 108 9.81 -4.39 28.25
C ALA A 108 8.28 -4.24 28.25
N GLU A 109 7.80 -3.03 27.98
CA GLU A 109 6.39 -2.67 27.89
C GLU A 109 5.73 -3.36 26.71
N ALA A 110 6.39 -3.37 25.55
CA ALA A 110 5.92 -4.12 24.38
C ALA A 110 5.81 -5.63 24.70
N ALA A 111 6.81 -6.22 25.36
CA ALA A 111 6.78 -7.63 25.74
C ALA A 111 5.63 -7.96 26.72
N ALA A 112 5.30 -7.05 27.64
CA ALA A 112 4.17 -7.23 28.54
C ALA A 112 2.83 -7.24 27.79
N VAL A 113 2.65 -6.32 26.85
CA VAL A 113 1.44 -6.26 25.99
C VAL A 113 1.33 -7.48 25.09
N GLU A 114 2.45 -7.94 24.52
CA GLU A 114 2.48 -9.16 23.71
C GLU A 114 2.05 -10.40 24.50
N ALA A 115 2.48 -10.49 25.77
CA ALA A 115 2.09 -11.59 26.66
C ALA A 115 0.60 -11.54 27.01
N GLU A 116 0.04 -10.35 27.22
CA GLU A 116 -1.39 -10.17 27.49
C GLU A 116 -2.27 -10.52 26.27
N LEU A 117 -1.85 -10.10 25.07
CA LEU A 117 -2.61 -10.30 23.82
C LEU A 117 -2.35 -11.65 23.15
N GLY A 118 -1.35 -12.42 23.61
CA GLY A 118 -0.98 -13.70 23.01
C GLY A 118 -0.45 -13.60 21.57
N CYS A 119 0.10 -12.44 21.18
CA CYS A 119 0.55 -12.16 19.81
C CYS A 119 2.03 -11.76 19.80
N PRO A 120 2.96 -12.73 19.60
CA PRO A 120 4.39 -12.44 19.60
C PRO A 120 4.79 -11.63 18.36
N SER A 121 5.49 -10.51 18.53
CA SER A 121 5.93 -9.67 17.40
C SER A 121 7.16 -10.23 16.67
N ARG A 122 7.78 -11.27 17.22
CA ARG A 122 8.96 -11.94 16.66
C ARG A 122 8.55 -13.27 16.05
N PRO A 123 8.95 -13.58 14.79
CA PRO A 123 8.79 -14.93 14.28
C PRO A 123 9.60 -15.87 15.18
N THR A 124 8.91 -16.82 15.81
CA THR A 124 9.52 -17.93 16.53
C THR A 124 10.33 -18.73 15.50
N ARG A 125 11.66 -18.56 15.51
CA ARG A 125 12.55 -19.48 14.80
C ARG A 125 12.48 -20.81 15.55
N GLY A 126 11.66 -21.72 15.04
CA GLY A 126 11.86 -23.16 15.22
C GLY A 126 12.97 -23.64 14.30
#